data_AF-A0A8T4KUG8-F1
#
_entry.id   AF-A0A8T4KUG8-F1
#
_cell.length_a   1.000
_cell.length_b   1.000
_cell.length_c   1.000
_cell.angle_alpha   90.00
_cell.angle_beta   90.00
_cell.angle_gamma   90.00
#
_symmetry.space_group_name_H-M   'P 1'
#
loop_
_entity.id
_entity.type
_entity.pdbx_description
1 polymer ?
#
loop_
_entity_poly.entity_id
_entity_poly.type
_entity_poly.pdbx_seq_one_letter_code
_entity_poly.pdbx_strand_id
1 'polypeptide(L)' 'MVKTRCEVFSRIVGYLRPVQQWNEGKAAEFEDRKTFDRQLEIKE' A
#
# COMPACT_ATOMS: atom_id res chain seq x y z
N MET A 1 1.15 14.69 27.34
CA MET A 1 0.93 13.37 26.71
C MET A 1 1.96 13.20 25.61
N VAL A 2 2.78 12.14 25.66
CA VAL A 2 3.74 11.81 24.60
C VAL A 2 3.04 10.91 23.59
N LYS A 3 3.13 11.23 22.29
CA LYS A 3 2.57 10.39 21.23
C LYS A 3 3.52 9.23 20.94
N THR A 4 3.01 8.01 20.99
CA THR A 4 3.72 6.79 20.56
C THR A 4 3.57 6.63 19.05
N ARG A 5 4.63 6.23 18.34
CA ARG A 5 4.55 5.90 16.91
C ARG A 5 3.83 4.57 16.71
N CYS A 6 2.91 4.53 15.76
CA CYS A 6 2.28 3.29 15.31
C CYS A 6 3.12 2.64 14.22
N GLU A 7 3.26 1.32 14.27
CA GLU A 7 3.78 0.54 13.16
C GLU A 7 2.67 0.28 12.15
N VAL A 8 2.94 0.60 10.89
CA VAL A 8 1.97 0.43 9.79
C VAL A 8 2.38 -0.77 8.97
N PHE A 9 1.43 -1.68 8.74
CA PHE A 9 1.62 -2.89 7.94
C PHE A 9 0.78 -2.81 6.67
N SER A 10 1.30 -3.37 5.59
CA SER A 10 0.58 -3.45 4.31
C SER A 10 0.85 -4.79 3.62
N ARG A 11 -0.12 -5.24 2.82
CA ARG A 11 -0.09 -6.53 2.11
C ARG A 11 0.62 -6.37 0.76
N ILE A 12 1.70 -7.12 0.54
CA ILE A 12 2.52 -7.02 -0.68
C ILE A 12 2.16 -8.13 -1.68
N VAL A 13 2.63 -9.37 -1.44
CA VAL A 13 2.45 -10.56 -2.30
C VAL A 13 1.91 -11.74 -1.49
N GLY A 14 0.78 -11.52 -0.81
CA GLY A 14 0.11 -12.56 -0.02
C GLY A 14 0.42 -12.57 1.48
N TYR A 15 1.33 -11.72 1.97
CA TYR A 15 1.60 -11.54 3.40
C TYR A 15 1.74 -10.06 3.79
N LEU A 16 1.66 -9.78 5.10
CA LEU A 16 1.83 -8.44 5.67
C LEU A 16 3.30 -8.16 5.98
N ARG A 17 3.78 -6.97 5.58
CA ARG A 17 5.11 -6.47 5.90
C ARG A 17 5.02 -5.05 6.47
N PRO A 18 5.85 -4.67 7.46
CA PRO A 18 5.93 -3.28 7.90
C PRO A 18 6.29 -2.36 6.73
N VAL A 19 5.53 -1.27 6.57
CA VAL A 19 5.75 -0.28 5.50
C VAL A 19 7.11 0.41 5.65
N GLN A 20 7.58 0.57 6.89
CA GLN A 20 8.90 1.14 7.20
C GLN A 20 10.06 0.32 6.65
N GLN A 21 9.84 -0.94 6.28
CA GLN A 21 10.88 -1.83 5.72
C GLN A 21 10.83 -1.94 4.19
N TRP A 22 10.03 -1.12 3.50
CA TRP A 22 9.95 -1.18 2.05
C TRP A 22 11.23 -0.65 1.41
N ASN A 23 11.63 -1.25 0.29
CA ASN A 23 12.65 -0.69 -0.58
C ASN A 23 12.00 0.25 -1.61
N GLU A 24 12.82 1.02 -2.33
CA GLU A 24 12.35 2.02 -3.29
C GLU A 24 11.45 1.40 -4.38
N GLY A 25 11.81 0.22 -4.89
CA GLY A 25 11.02 -0.47 -5.90
C GLY A 25 9.63 -0.90 -5.41
N LYS A 26 9.48 -1.30 -4.14
CA LYS A 26 8.16 -1.66 -3.57
C LYS A 26 7.32 -0.44 -3.25
N ALA A 27 7.94 0.68 -2.90
CA ALA A 27 7.22 1.95 -2.77
C ALA A 27 6.66 2.41 -4.12
N ALA A 28 7.48 2.36 -5.18
CA ALA A 28 7.05 2.67 -6.55
C ALA A 28 5.95 1.72 -7.03
N GLU A 29 6.12 0.40 -6.87
CA GLU A 29 5.09 -0.59 -7.23
C GLU A 29 3.76 -0.31 -6.51
N PHE A 30 3.81 0.10 -5.24
CA PHE A 30 2.60 0.41 -4.48
C PHE A 30 1.91 1.69 -4.97
N GLU A 31 2.67 2.71 -5.37
CA GLU A 31 2.15 3.95 -5.94
C GLU A 31 1.43 3.70 -7.28
N ASP A 32 1.91 2.75 -8.07
CA ASP A 32 1.28 2.35 -9.34
C ASP A 32 -0.02 1.54 -9.15
N ARG A 33 -0.34 1.07 -7.92
CA ARG A 33 -1.54 0.26 -7.68
C ARG A 33 -2.80 1.10 -7.84
N LYS A 34 -3.75 0.60 -8.63
CA LYS A 34 -5.08 1.20 -8.79
C LYS A 34 -6.08 0.56 -7.83
N THR A 35 -6.79 1.39 -7.08
CA THR A 35 -7.90 0.95 -6.23
C THR A 35 -9.17 0.82 -7.08
N PHE A 36 -10.00 -0.17 -6.76
CA PHE A 36 -11.23 -0.44 -7.51
C PHE A 36 -12.32 0.63 -7.41
N ASP A 37 -12.08 1.71 -6.66
CA ASP A 37 -13.01 2.82 -6.39
C ASP A 37 -13.68 3.42 -7.64
N ARG A 38 -13.08 3.27 -8.83
CA ARG A 38 -13.56 3.85 -10.09
C ARG A 38 -13.50 2.90 -11.31
N GLN A 39 -13.38 1.58 -11.09
CA GLN A 39 -13.02 0.63 -12.16
C GLN A 39 -14.20 -0.17 -12.77
N LEU A 40 -15.44 0.22 -12.50
CA LEU A 40 -16.63 -0.27 -13.23
C LEU A 40 -17.16 0.75 -14.24
N GLU A 41 -16.33 1.66 -14.74
CA GLU A 41 -16.64 2.32 -16.01
C GLU A 41 -16.33 1.33 -17.14
N ILE A 42 -17.29 0.46 -17.43
CA ILE A 42 -17.32 -0.36 -18.65
C ILE A 42 -17.36 0.63 -19.82
N LYS A 43 -16.23 0.82 -20.50
CA LYS A 43 -16.23 1.50 -21.81
C LYS A 43 -16.57 0.45 -22.86
N GLU A 44 -17.73 0.62 -23.49
CA GLU A 44 -18.09 -0.03 -24.76
C GLU A 44 -17.08 0.32 -25.86
#